data_AF-A0AAX3V048-F1
#
_entry.id   AF-A0AAX3V048-F1
#
_cell.length_a   1.000
_cell.length_b   1.000
_cell.length_c   1.000
_cell.angle_alpha   90.00
_cell.angle_beta   90.00
_cell.angle_gamma   90.00
#
_symmetry.space_group_name_H-M   'P 1'
#
loop_
_entity.id
_entity.type
_entity.pdbx_description
1 polymer ?
#
loop_
_entity_poly.entity_id
_entity_poly.type
_entity_poly.pdbx_seq_one_letter_code
_entity_poly.pdbx_strand_id
1 'polypeptide(L)' 'MSTPTPHPGNSSNGSPLPGSRPTVNPERIRSDVDGLLARLGGIEHDPNDHHGAGVIPQKAHILEQAHEVLVQALASVDRA' A
#
# COMPACT_ATOMS: atom_id res chain seq x y z
N MET A 1 60.74 4.37 -5.28
CA MET A 1 59.98 4.29 -4.02
C MET A 1 58.89 5.35 -4.09
N SER A 2 57.67 4.99 -4.51
CA SER A 2 56.55 5.93 -4.62
C SER A 2 55.38 5.33 -3.85
N THR A 3 55.07 5.86 -2.68
CA THR A 3 53.88 5.49 -1.91
C THR A 3 52.74 6.44 -2.30
N PRO A 4 51.60 5.95 -2.82
CA PRO A 4 50.46 6.80 -3.09
C PRO A 4 49.71 7.10 -1.79
N THR A 5 49.49 8.37 -1.50
CA THR A 5 48.67 8.87 -0.40
C THR A 5 47.19 8.55 -0.67
N PRO A 6 46.42 7.99 0.28
CA PRO A 6 44.98 7.80 0.08
C PRO A 6 44.25 9.15 0.23
N HIS A 7 43.54 9.56 -0.82
CA HIS A 7 42.66 10.72 -0.85
C HIS A 7 41.33 10.34 -0.15
N PRO A 8 40.83 11.07 0.87
CA PRO A 8 39.53 10.80 1.45
C PRO A 8 38.46 11.50 0.61
N GLY A 9 38.13 10.89 -0.53
CA GLY A 9 36.98 11.27 -1.34
C GLY A 9 35.72 10.60 -0.81
N ASN A 10 34.91 11.37 -0.09
CA ASN A 10 33.46 11.20 -0.06
C ASN A 10 32.96 10.95 -1.50
N SER A 11 32.11 9.98 -1.81
CA SER A 11 30.72 9.97 -1.43
C SER A 11 30.19 8.54 -1.53
N SER A 12 29.82 8.00 -0.37
CA SER A 12 28.57 7.29 -0.09
C SER A 12 27.79 6.71 -1.28
N ASN A 13 28.37 5.81 -2.05
CA ASN A 13 27.59 4.75 -2.70
C ASN A 13 27.41 3.62 -1.68
N GLY A 14 26.64 3.93 -0.64
CA GLY A 14 26.10 2.91 0.25
C GLY A 14 25.11 2.09 -0.57
N SER A 15 25.49 0.85 -0.87
CA SER A 15 24.53 -0.22 -1.13
C SER A 15 23.35 -0.03 -0.16
N PRO A 16 22.08 -0.04 -0.62
CA PRO A 16 20.95 0.10 0.30
C PRO A 16 21.14 -0.91 1.43
N LEU A 17 21.28 -0.41 2.66
CA LEU A 17 21.53 -1.24 3.83
C LEU A 17 20.48 -2.37 3.85
N PRO A 18 20.88 -3.65 4.02
CA PRO A 18 19.93 -4.71 4.27
C PRO A 18 19.29 -4.45 5.64
N GLY A 19 18.12 -3.81 5.62
CA GLY A 19 17.49 -3.31 6.83
C GLY A 19 16.63 -2.06 6.67
N SER A 20 16.44 -1.51 5.46
CA SER A 20 15.33 -0.57 5.24
C SER A 20 14.01 -1.29 5.52
N ARG A 21 13.55 -1.20 6.77
CA ARG A 21 12.22 -1.65 7.17
C ARG A 21 11.23 -1.06 6.18
N PRO A 22 10.26 -1.84 5.67
CA PRO A 22 9.24 -1.30 4.79
C PRO A 22 8.55 -0.15 5.52
N THR A 23 8.87 1.08 5.12
CA THR A 23 8.27 2.28 5.70
C THR A 23 6.84 2.33 5.23
N VAL A 24 5.91 2.26 6.17
CA VAL A 24 4.49 2.42 5.88
C VAL A 24 4.26 3.81 5.31
N ASN A 25 3.52 3.92 4.20
CA ASN A 25 3.14 5.18 3.58
C ASN A 25 1.63 5.41 3.76
N PRO A 26 1.21 6.17 4.79
CA PRO A 26 -0.20 6.39 5.10
C PRO A 26 -0.98 7.07 3.97
N GLU A 27 -0.36 8.00 3.26
CA GLU A 27 -1.00 8.71 2.13
C GLU A 27 -1.30 7.76 0.98
N ARG A 28 -0.40 6.81 0.71
CA ARG A 28 -0.63 5.78 -0.30
C ARG A 28 -1.78 4.85 0.10
N ILE A 29 -1.81 4.41 1.37
CA ILE A 29 -2.89 3.55 1.89
C ILE A 29 -4.24 4.26 1.80
N ARG A 30 -4.29 5.54 2.18
CA ARG A 30 -5.49 6.37 2.08
C ARG A 30 -5.97 6.48 0.63
N SER A 31 -5.06 6.75 -0.31
CA SER A 31 -5.40 6.79 -1.73
C SER A 31 -5.93 5.44 -2.26
N ASP A 32 -5.34 4.32 -1.83
CA ASP A 32 -5.78 2.98 -2.23
C ASP A 32 -7.20 2.68 -1.69
N VAL A 33 -7.48 3.05 -0.43
CA VAL A 33 -8.81 2.91 0.18
C VAL A 33 -9.83 3.84 -0.47
N ASP A 34 -9.48 5.10 -0.71
CA ASP A 34 -10.37 6.08 -1.38
C ASP A 34 -10.74 5.61 -2.79
N GLY A 35 -9.80 5.00 -3.51
CA GLY A 35 -10.06 4.39 -4.82
C GLY A 35 -11.04 3.20 -4.74
N LEU A 36 -10.91 2.35 -3.72
CA LEU A 36 -11.84 1.24 -3.48
C LEU A 36 -13.23 1.75 -3.10
N LEU A 37 -13.33 2.79 -2.27
CA LEU A 37 -14.61 3.40 -1.90
C LEU A 37 -15.28 4.13 -3.05
N ALA A 38 -14.51 4.81 -3.92
CA ALA A 38 -15.05 5.39 -5.14
C ALA A 38 -15.64 4.31 -6.07
N ARG A 39 -14.96 3.16 -6.19
CA ARG A 39 -15.46 2.00 -6.93
C ARG A 39 -16.74 1.42 -6.30
N LEU A 40 -16.80 1.38 -4.97
CA LEU A 40 -17.99 0.95 -4.23
C LEU A 40 -19.21 1.85 -4.53
N GLY A 41 -18.97 3.17 -4.55
CA GLY A 41 -20.00 4.18 -4.86
C GLY A 41 -20.49 4.13 -6.31
N GLY A 42 -19.65 3.68 -7.25
CA GLY A 42 -20.01 3.49 -8.66
C GLY A 42 -20.73 2.17 -8.98
N ILE A 43 -20.96 1.29 -7.99
CA ILE A 43 -21.81 0.11 -8.19
C ILE A 43 -23.26 0.56 -8.14
N GLU A 44 -23.78 0.87 -9.33
CA GLU A 44 -25.18 1.16 -9.58
C GLU A 44 -26.04 -0.02 -9.12
N HIS A 45 -27.09 0.30 -8.37
CA HIS A 45 -28.10 -0.67 -7.99
C HIS A 45 -28.98 -0.92 -9.21
N ASP A 46 -29.04 -2.16 -9.70
CA ASP A 46 -30.01 -2.52 -10.72
C ASP A 46 -31.42 -2.40 -10.09
N PRO A 47 -32.29 -1.51 -10.61
CA PRO A 47 -33.63 -1.31 -10.05
C PRO A 47 -34.52 -2.56 -10.18
N ASN A 48 -34.17 -3.54 -11.03
CA ASN A 48 -34.83 -4.83 -11.11
C ASN A 48 -34.24 -5.90 -10.16
N ASP A 49 -33.08 -5.65 -9.55
CA ASP A 49 -32.47 -6.53 -8.55
C ASP A 49 -32.89 -6.11 -7.14
N HIS A 50 -34.17 -6.32 -6.80
CA HIS A 50 -34.75 -5.94 -5.51
C HIS A 50 -34.05 -6.57 -4.28
N HIS A 51 -33.33 -7.67 -4.47
CA HIS A 51 -32.58 -8.34 -3.41
C HIS A 51 -31.09 -7.98 -3.41
N GLY A 52 -30.63 -7.21 -4.39
CA GLY A 52 -29.22 -6.89 -4.57
C GLY A 52 -28.35 -8.13 -4.76
N ALA A 53 -28.89 -9.23 -5.29
CA ALA A 53 -28.21 -10.51 -5.40
C ALA A 53 -26.92 -10.41 -6.23
N GLY A 54 -26.85 -9.49 -7.20
CA GLY A 54 -25.62 -9.23 -7.98
C GLY A 54 -24.70 -8.19 -7.34
N VAL A 55 -25.26 -7.17 -6.70
CA VAL A 55 -24.49 -6.01 -6.20
C VAL A 55 -23.95 -6.20 -4.78
N ILE A 56 -24.66 -6.94 -3.92
CA ILE A 56 -24.26 -7.19 -2.53
C ILE A 56 -22.93 -7.96 -2.46
N PRO A 57 -22.73 -9.07 -3.20
CA PRO A 57 -21.45 -9.79 -3.17
C PRO A 57 -20.29 -8.94 -3.71
N GLN A 58 -20.55 -8.13 -4.74
CA GLN A 58 -19.54 -7.26 -5.33
C GLN A 58 -19.13 -6.13 -4.37
N LYS A 59 -20.11 -5.51 -3.69
CA LYS A 59 -19.86 -4.50 -2.65
C LYS A 59 -19.11 -5.10 -1.46
N ALA A 60 -19.49 -6.30 -1.02
CA ALA A 60 -18.79 -7.02 0.05
C ALA A 60 -17.33 -7.30 -0.31
N HIS A 61 -17.04 -7.75 -1.53
CA HIS A 61 -15.68 -8.03 -1.96
C HIS A 61 -14.79 -6.78 -2.00
N ILE A 62 -15.32 -5.62 -2.41
CA ILE A 62 -14.57 -4.36 -2.39
C ILE A 62 -14.25 -3.91 -0.96
N LEU A 63 -15.19 -4.09 -0.03
CA LEU A 63 -14.99 -3.79 1.38
C LEU A 63 -13.95 -4.72 2.02
N GLU A 64 -13.96 -6.01 1.66
CA GLU A 64 -12.95 -6.98 2.06
C GLU A 64 -11.56 -6.57 1.56
N GLN A 65 -11.43 -6.16 0.29
CA GLN A 65 -10.17 -5.65 -0.24
C GLN A 65 -9.65 -4.42 0.51
N ALA A 66 -10.53 -3.48 0.85
CA ALA A 66 -10.15 -2.29 1.63
C ALA A 66 -9.70 -2.68 3.05
N HIS A 67 -10.35 -3.67 3.65
CA HIS A 67 -9.97 -4.20 4.94
C HIS A 67 -8.57 -4.84 4.91
N GLU A 68 -8.29 -5.68 3.91
CA GLU A 68 -6.98 -6.33 3.77
C GLU A 68 -5.84 -5.32 3.61
N VAL A 69 -6.05 -4.23 2.85
CA VAL A 69 -5.07 -3.15 2.72
C VAL A 69 -4.76 -2.52 4.08
N LEU A 70 -5.79 -2.28 4.90
CA LEU A 70 -5.63 -1.70 6.24
C LEU A 70 -4.94 -2.67 7.21
N VAL A 71 -5.29 -3.96 7.17
CA VAL A 71 -4.66 -5.00 8.00
C VAL A 71 -3.19 -5.18 7.62
N GLN A 72 -2.87 -5.23 6.34
CA GLN A 72 -1.49 -5.34 5.86
C GLN A 72 -0.66 -4.11 6.26
N ALA A 73 -1.26 -2.92 6.16
CA ALA A 73 -0.65 -1.69 6.64
C ALA A 73 -0.38 -1.74 8.15
N LEU A 74 -1.36 -2.16 8.95
CA LEU A 74 -1.21 -2.28 10.40
C LEU A 74 -0.14 -3.30 10.79
N ALA A 75 -0.14 -4.47 10.13
CA ALA A 75 0.87 -5.51 10.34
C ALA A 75 2.28 -5.04 9.96
N SER A 76 2.41 -4.13 8.99
CA SER A 76 3.70 -3.54 8.64
C SER A 76 4.21 -2.53 9.67
N VAL A 77 3.31 -1.90 10.46
CA VAL A 77 3.69 -1.08 11.63
C VAL A 77 4.08 -1.96 12.82
N ASP A 78 3.35 -3.05 13.07
CA ASP A 78 3.63 -3.99 14.18
C ASP A 78 5.01 -4.65 14.08
N ARG A 79 5.49 -4.91 12.83
CA ARG A 79 6.83 -5.45 12.59
C ARG A 79 7.96 -4.39 12.62
N ALA A 80 7.64 -3.12 12.85
CA ALA A 80 8.59 -2.02 12.96
C ALA A 80 9.07 -1.79 14.41
#